data_AF-A0A9E1TAD3-F1
#
_entry.id   AF-A0A9E1TAD3-F1
#
_cell.length_a   1.000
_cell.length_b   1.000
_cell.length_c   1.000
_cell.angle_alpha   90.00
_cell.angle_beta   90.00
_cell.angle_gamma   90.00
#
_symmetry.space_group_name_H-M   'P 1'
#
loop_
_entity.id
_entity.type
_entity.pdbx_description
1 polymer ?
#
loop_
_entity_poly.entity_id
_entity_poly.type
_entity_poly.pdbx_seq_one_letter_code
_entity_poly.pdbx_strand_id
1 'polypeptide(L)'
;MSHRPGDAIGSRREARETALGLLYAAHSRGVDPLEVLAEQPVPPEPYTVQLVEGVAGHIQELDELIGSYSEGWSTGRMPAIDLV
;
A
#
# COMPACT_ATOMS: atom_id res chain seq x y z
N MET A 1 20.14 30.82 -4.52
CA MET A 1 19.01 30.07 -3.94
C MET A 1 17.83 30.17 -4.89
N SER A 2 17.35 29.05 -5.42
CA SER A 2 15.95 28.95 -5.85
C SER A 2 15.58 27.46 -5.91
N HIS A 3 15.13 26.95 -4.78
CA HIS A 3 14.49 25.64 -4.66
C HIS A 3 13.05 25.79 -5.16
N ARG A 4 12.68 25.06 -6.21
CA ARG A 4 11.27 24.98 -6.64
C ARG A 4 10.48 24.22 -5.58
N PRO A 5 9.30 24.70 -5.14
CA PRO A 5 8.46 23.95 -4.22
C PRO A 5 7.88 22.77 -5.00
N GLY A 6 8.50 21.60 -4.83
CA GLY A 6 8.23 20.39 -5.60
C GLY A 6 9.43 19.46 -5.73
N ASP A 7 10.61 19.93 -5.31
CA ASP A 7 11.89 19.24 -5.45
C ASP A 7 12.46 18.73 -4.12
N ALA A 8 11.58 18.35 -3.18
CA ALA A 8 11.97 17.67 -1.96
C ALA A 8 11.21 16.34 -1.94
N ILE A 9 11.94 15.22 -1.99
CA ILE A 9 11.52 13.96 -1.35
C ILE A 9 10.23 13.35 -1.96
N GLY A 10 10.40 12.29 -2.76
CA GLY A 10 9.38 11.47 -3.43
C GLY A 10 7.94 11.98 -3.46
N SER A 11 7.45 12.39 -4.62
CA SER A 11 6.09 12.92 -4.76
C SER A 11 5.04 11.99 -4.11
N ARG A 12 3.93 12.52 -3.58
CA ARG A 12 2.83 11.70 -2.99
C ARG A 12 2.38 10.54 -3.89
N ARG A 13 2.56 10.67 -5.21
CA ARG A 13 2.33 9.62 -6.19
C ARG A 13 3.33 8.47 -6.04
N GLU A 14 4.62 8.78 -6.01
CA GLU A 14 5.71 7.79 -5.87
C GLU A 14 5.62 7.03 -4.55
N ALA A 15 5.28 7.71 -3.45
CA ALA A 15 5.04 7.07 -2.16
C ALA A 15 3.87 6.07 -2.22
N ARG A 16 2.79 6.38 -2.96
CA ARG A 16 1.67 5.45 -3.17
C ARG A 16 2.06 4.28 -4.06
N GLU A 17 2.79 4.53 -5.14
CA GLU A 17 3.30 3.47 -6.03
C GLU A 17 4.22 2.51 -5.26
N THR A 18 5.04 3.04 -4.35
CA THR A 18 5.89 2.24 -3.45
C THR A 18 5.06 1.43 -2.46
N ALA A 19 4.08 2.06 -1.79
CA ALA A 19 3.21 1.38 -0.82
C ALA A 19 2.44 0.23 -1.48
N LEU A 20 1.89 0.46 -2.67
CA LEU A 20 1.23 -0.56 -3.50
C LEU A 20 2.16 -1.74 -3.78
N GLY A 21 3.41 -1.48 -4.16
CA GLY A 21 4.41 -2.53 -4.39
C GLY A 21 4.70 -3.37 -3.13
N LEU A 22 4.81 -2.74 -1.97
CA LEU A 22 5.06 -3.43 -0.69
C LEU A 22 3.88 -4.30 -0.27
N LEU A 23 2.68 -3.75 -0.32
CA LEU A 23 1.44 -4.47 0.02
C LEU A 23 1.20 -5.64 -0.95
N TYR A 24 1.45 -5.45 -2.25
CA TYR A 24 1.39 -6.52 -3.24
C TYR A 24 2.41 -7.64 -2.95
N ALA A 25 3.64 -7.28 -2.58
CA ALA A 25 4.67 -8.25 -2.23
C ALA A 25 4.28 -9.07 -0.99
N ALA A 26 3.71 -8.41 0.02
CA ALA A 26 3.19 -9.05 1.23
C ALA A 26 2.05 -10.03 0.90
N HIS A 27 1.07 -9.58 0.12
CA HIS A 27 -0.04 -10.41 -0.34
C HIS A 27 0.46 -11.63 -1.15
N SER A 28 1.38 -11.42 -2.09
CA SER A 28 1.94 -12.48 -2.94
C SER A 28 2.72 -13.52 -2.14
N ARG A 29 3.37 -13.10 -1.05
CA ARG A 29 4.12 -13.98 -0.13
C ARG A 29 3.23 -14.60 0.96
N GLY A 30 2.01 -14.09 1.16
CA GLY A 30 1.13 -14.50 2.25
C GLY A 30 1.65 -14.12 3.64
N VAL A 31 2.33 -12.98 3.75
CA VAL A 31 2.92 -12.47 5.01
C VAL A 31 2.31 -11.13 5.40
N ASP A 32 2.54 -10.69 6.63
CA ASP A 32 2.09 -9.38 7.10
C ASP A 32 2.80 -8.25 6.34
N PRO A 33 2.08 -7.23 5.82
CA PRO A 33 2.70 -6.06 5.21
C PRO A 33 3.76 -5.36 6.06
N LEU A 34 3.62 -5.36 7.38
CA LEU A 34 4.59 -4.79 8.31
C LEU A 34 5.92 -5.56 8.32
N GLU A 35 5.89 -6.87 8.07
CA GLU A 35 7.11 -7.67 7.90
C GLU A 35 7.87 -7.23 6.63
N VAL A 36 7.15 -7.08 5.51
CA VAL A 36 7.76 -6.63 4.24
C VAL A 36 8.27 -5.19 4.34
N LEU A 37 7.59 -4.34 5.10
CA LEU A 37 8.04 -2.99 5.39
C LEU A 37 9.33 -2.96 6.22
N ALA A 38 9.41 -3.81 7.25
CA ALA A 38 10.58 -3.91 8.13
C ALA A 38 11.81 -4.54 7.42
N GLU A 39 11.58 -5.39 6.41
CA GLU A 39 12.64 -5.99 5.59
C GLU A 39 13.28 -5.02 4.59
N GLN A 40 12.77 -3.79 4.44
CA GLN A 40 13.30 -2.85 3.46
C GLN A 40 14.74 -2.43 3.80
N PRO A 41 15.70 -2.58 2.86
CA PRO A 41 17.11 -2.26 3.12
C PRO A 41 17.33 -0.75 3.32
N VAL A 42 16.44 0.07 2.77
CA VAL A 42 16.40 1.52 2.98
C VAL A 42 15.02 1.86 3.51
N PRO A 43 14.91 2.61 4.63
CA PRO A 43 13.62 3.05 5.14
C PRO A 43 12.83 3.80 4.06
N PRO A 44 11.59 3.38 3.74
CA PRO A 44 10.76 4.08 2.79
C PRO A 44 10.40 5.49 3.28
N GLU A 45 9.88 6.31 2.36
CA GLU A 45 9.37 7.63 2.69
C GLU A 45 8.28 7.57 3.79
N PRO A 46 8.20 8.55 4.70
CA PRO A 46 7.25 8.52 5.81
C PRO A 46 5.79 8.35 5.38
N TYR A 47 5.42 8.88 4.20
CA TYR A 47 4.08 8.72 3.67
C TYR A 47 3.82 7.29 3.17
N THR A 48 4.83 6.59 2.65
CA THR A 48 4.74 5.16 2.31
C THR A 48 4.51 4.34 3.57
N VAL A 49 5.29 4.60 4.62
CA VAL A 49 5.16 3.93 5.93
C VAL A 49 3.74 4.11 6.47
N GLN A 50 3.24 5.35 6.51
CA GLN A 50 1.87 5.64 6.97
C GLN A 50 0.80 4.88 6.18
N LEU A 51 0.94 4.75 4.85
CA LEU A 51 -0.01 4.01 4.03
C LEU A 51 0.01 2.51 4.35
N VAL A 52 1.20 1.91 4.44
CA VAL A 52 1.33 0.47 4.72
C VAL A 52 0.83 0.14 6.13
N GLU A 53 1.20 0.94 7.13
CA GLU A 53 0.72 0.78 8.51
C GLU A 53 -0.80 0.97 8.61
N GLY A 54 -1.34 1.97 7.90
CA GLY A 54 -2.78 2.22 7.85
C GLY A 54 -3.54 1.05 7.22
N VAL A 55 -3.07 0.52 6.09
CA VAL A 55 -3.72 -0.64 5.46
C VAL A 55 -3.61 -1.88 6.35
N ALA A 56 -2.43 -2.18 6.90
CA ALA A 56 -2.24 -3.32 7.79
C ALA A 56 -3.15 -3.26 9.03
N GLY A 57 -3.33 -2.07 9.61
CA GLY A 57 -4.20 -1.86 10.77
C GLY A 57 -5.70 -1.97 10.47
N HIS A 58 -6.12 -1.82 9.22
CA HIS A 58 -7.52 -1.75 8.80
C HIS A 58 -7.92 -2.79 7.74
N ILE A 59 -7.08 -3.80 7.49
CA ILE A 59 -7.25 -4.70 6.34
C ILE A 59 -8.60 -5.43 6.35
N GLN A 60 -9.07 -5.88 7.51
CA GLN A 60 -10.37 -6.56 7.64
C GLN A 60 -11.55 -5.63 7.35
N GLU A 61 -11.50 -4.41 7.90
CA GLU A 61 -12.54 -3.39 7.69
C GLU A 61 -12.58 -2.95 6.22
N LEU A 62 -11.41 -2.77 5.60
CA LEU A 62 -11.28 -2.43 4.18
C LEU A 62 -11.82 -3.53 3.28
N ASP A 63 -11.46 -4.80 3.54
CA ASP A 63 -11.96 -5.95 2.78
C ASP A 63 -13.48 -6.11 2.89
N GLU A 64 -14.04 -5.95 4.09
CA GLU A 64 -15.49 -5.97 4.32
C GLU A 64 -16.18 -4.83 3.56
N LEU A 65 -15.63 -3.62 3.64
CA LEU A 65 -16.17 -2.45 2.96
C LEU A 65 -16.14 -2.62 1.44
N ILE A 66 -14.99 -2.99 0.87
CA ILE A 66 -14.83 -3.24 -0.57
C ILE A 66 -15.79 -4.36 -1.01
N GLY A 67 -15.87 -5.45 -0.25
CA GLY A 67 -16.79 -6.56 -0.50
C GLY A 67 -18.26 -6.13 -0.50
N SER A 68 -18.66 -5.25 0.42
CA SER A 68 -20.04 -4.76 0.54
C SER A 68 -20.51 -3.92 -0.67
N TYR A 69 -19.57 -3.26 -1.36
CA TYR A 69 -19.85 -2.46 -2.56
C TYR A 69 -19.50 -3.18 -3.87
N SER A 70 -18.96 -4.39 -3.81
CA SER A 70 -18.58 -5.20 -4.98
C SER A 70 -19.74 -6.11 -5.42
N GLU A 71 -20.87 -5.54 -5.86
CA GLU A 71 -21.99 -6.32 -6.40
C GLU A 71 -21.62 -7.02 -7.73
N GLY A 72 -21.70 -8.35 -7.75
CA GLY A 72 -21.44 -9.17 -8.95
C GLY A 72 -19.98 -9.56 -9.18
N TRP A 73 -19.04 -9.14 -8.31
CA TRP A 73 -17.63 -9.53 -8.34
C TRP A 73 -17.26 -10.19 -7.01
N SER A 74 -17.14 -11.51 -6.99
CA SER A 74 -16.51 -12.18 -5.86
C SER A 74 -15.03 -11.76 -5.80
N THR A 75 -14.55 -11.29 -4.65
CA THR A 75 -13.16 -10.91 -4.35
C THR A 75 -12.11 -11.93 -4.82
N GLY A 76 -12.48 -13.20 -5.01
CA GLY A 76 -11.63 -14.22 -5.64
C GLY A 76 -11.33 -14.05 -7.14
N ARG A 77 -11.81 -12.98 -7.81
CA ARG A 77 -11.51 -12.67 -9.23
C ARG A 77 -10.80 -11.33 -9.44
N MET A 78 -10.46 -10.60 -8.38
CA MET A 78 -9.67 -9.40 -8.53
C MET A 78 -8.22 -9.78 -8.87
N PRO A 79 -7.61 -9.23 -9.93
CA PRO A 79 -6.16 -9.27 -10.06
C PRO A 79 -5.56 -8.72 -8.76
N ALA A 80 -4.48 -9.32 -8.25
CA ALA A 80 -3.91 -9.00 -6.94
C ALA A 80 -3.50 -7.52 -6.72
N ILE A 81 -3.56 -6.69 -7.77
CA ILE A 81 -3.37 -5.24 -7.72
C ILE A 81 -4.62 -4.46 -7.28
N ASP A 82 -5.81 -5.04 -7.42
CA ASP A 82 -7.10 -4.41 -7.08
C ASP A 82 -7.52 -4.66 -5.62
N LEU A 83 -6.76 -5.49 -4.89
CA LEU A 83 -6.95 -5.78 -3.45
C LEU A 83 -6.03 -4.94 -2.56
N VAL A 84 -5.34 -3.94 -3.13
CA VAL A 84 -4.27 -3.16 -2.46
C VAL A 84 -4.57 -1.67 -2.47
#